data_AF-A0A953MN76-F1
#
_entry.id   AF-A0A953MN76-F1
#
_cell.length_a   1.000
_cell.length_b   1.000
_cell.length_c   1.000
_cell.angle_alpha   90.00
_cell.angle_beta   90.00
_cell.angle_gamma   90.00
#
_symmetry.space_group_name_H-M   'P 1'
#
loop_
_entity.id
_entity.type
_entity.pdbx_description
1 polymer ?
#
loop_
_entity_poly.entity_id
_entity_poly.type
_entity_poly.pdbx_seq_one_letter_code
_entity_poly.pdbx_strand_id
1 'polypeptide(L)'
;VSQDTKLAEISQRSLTDVGDVIDHDFNRLGYRVETGSKIKTISATNISFTSDIDNNGVIDTITYLKSINTKTGNLMFRRVGTGQTSSQWSYPISDLLVEGLDSAGTVTYTINNIKSIAVTVMLVGKAGTDFNVQYGQMWKRQFFPKNL
;
A
#
# COMPACT_ATOMS: atom_id res chain seq x y z
N VAL A 1 33.05 2.38 4.23
CA VAL A 1 31.63 2.48 3.80
C VAL A 1 31.19 3.91 4.00
N SER A 2 30.82 4.63 2.93
CA SER A 2 30.47 6.06 3.03
C SER A 2 29.13 6.25 3.75
N GLN A 3 28.90 7.45 4.28
CA GLN A 3 27.64 7.82 4.93
C GLN A 3 26.44 7.69 3.99
N ASP A 4 26.64 7.92 2.68
CA ASP A 4 25.61 7.74 1.66
C ASP A 4 25.24 6.28 1.44
N THR A 5 26.22 5.37 1.47
CA THR A 5 25.96 3.93 1.37
C THR A 5 25.11 3.44 2.54
N LYS A 6 25.45 3.84 3.77
CA LYS A 6 24.69 3.46 4.97
C LYS A 6 23.25 3.98 4.93
N LEU A 7 23.04 5.19 4.43
CA LEU A 7 21.71 5.79 4.34
C LEU A 7 20.86 5.15 3.24
N ALA A 8 21.46 4.78 2.10
CA ALA A 8 20.79 4.04 1.04
C ALA A 8 20.37 2.63 1.51
N GLU A 9 21.24 1.94 2.25
CA GLU A 9 20.95 0.63 2.86
C GLU A 9 19.80 0.69 3.86
N ILE A 10 19.73 1.73 4.71
CA ILE A 10 18.63 1.95 5.65
C ILE A 10 17.32 2.22 4.91
N SER A 11 17.33 3.10 3.90
CA SER A 11 16.16 3.41 3.08
C SER A 11 15.63 2.17 2.34
N GLN A 12 16.54 1.38 1.77
CA GLN A 12 16.19 0.14 1.09
C GLN A 12 15.60 -0.90 2.04
N ARG A 13 16.18 -1.08 3.24
CA ARG A 13 15.63 -1.99 4.26
C ARG A 13 14.21 -1.58 4.66
N SER A 14 13.98 -0.30 4.90
CA SER A 14 12.64 0.20 5.24
C SER A 14 11.63 0.06 4.08
N LEU A 15 12.06 0.18 2.82
CA LEU A 15 11.19 -0.08 1.67
C LEU A 15 10.81 -1.56 1.56
N THR A 16 11.76 -2.46 1.80
CA THR A 16 11.49 -3.90 1.86
C THR A 16 10.49 -4.21 2.97
N ASP A 17 10.70 -3.69 4.17
CA ASP A 17 9.78 -3.92 5.30
C ASP A 17 8.35 -3.43 4.99
N VAL A 18 8.21 -2.25 4.38
CA VAL A 18 6.91 -1.73 3.94
C VAL A 18 6.31 -2.58 2.82
N GLY A 19 7.13 -2.97 1.84
CA GLY A 19 6.72 -3.84 0.74
C GLY A 19 6.22 -5.20 1.22
N ASP A 20 6.88 -5.81 2.20
CA ASP A 20 6.50 -7.09 2.79
C ASP A 20 5.15 -7.00 3.52
N VAL A 21 4.88 -5.89 4.21
CA VAL A 21 3.58 -5.65 4.87
C VAL A 21 2.47 -5.48 3.83
N ILE A 22 2.71 -4.71 2.76
CA ILE A 22 1.75 -4.56 1.65
C ILE A 22 1.52 -5.92 0.99
N ASP A 23 2.59 -6.67 0.72
CA ASP A 23 2.50 -8.00 0.15
C ASP A 23 1.65 -8.94 0.98
N HIS A 24 1.89 -8.98 2.28
CA HIS A 24 1.12 -9.78 3.21
C HIS A 24 -0.37 -9.44 3.16
N ASP A 25 -0.71 -8.15 3.21
CA ASP A 25 -2.09 -7.71 3.27
C ASP A 25 -2.87 -7.98 1.99
N PHE A 26 -2.30 -7.59 0.84
CA PHE A 26 -3.01 -7.72 -0.44
C PHE A 26 -3.13 -9.16 -0.90
N ASN A 27 -2.17 -10.05 -0.55
CA ASN A 27 -2.31 -11.48 -0.78
C ASN A 27 -3.43 -12.11 0.07
N ARG A 28 -3.79 -11.48 1.19
CA ARG A 28 -4.89 -11.89 2.06
C ARG A 28 -6.20 -11.14 1.82
N LEU A 29 -6.26 -10.26 0.83
CA LEU A 29 -7.51 -9.57 0.49
C LEU A 29 -8.66 -10.58 0.28
N GLY A 30 -9.75 -10.37 1.02
CA GLY A 30 -10.94 -11.22 0.98
C GLY A 30 -10.78 -12.58 1.69
N TYR A 31 -9.65 -12.84 2.35
CA TYR A 31 -9.41 -14.11 3.04
C TYR A 31 -10.41 -14.30 4.19
N ARG A 32 -11.13 -15.43 4.15
CA ARG A 32 -12.21 -15.82 5.09
C ARG A 32 -13.36 -14.82 5.21
N VAL A 33 -13.51 -13.92 4.25
CA VAL A 33 -14.67 -13.04 4.15
C VAL A 33 -15.76 -13.77 3.36
N GLU A 34 -16.61 -14.52 4.08
CA GLU A 34 -17.67 -15.34 3.46
C GLU A 34 -18.84 -14.49 2.92
N THR A 35 -19.13 -13.37 3.59
CA THR A 35 -20.23 -12.47 3.24
C THR A 35 -19.76 -11.02 3.27
N GLY A 36 -20.42 -10.17 2.46
CA GLY A 36 -20.12 -8.74 2.38
C GLY A 36 -19.06 -8.37 1.33
N SER A 37 -18.83 -7.07 1.18
CA SER A 37 -17.91 -6.52 0.19
C SER A 37 -16.46 -6.64 0.63
N LYS A 38 -15.65 -7.33 -0.18
CA LYS A 38 -14.23 -7.60 0.11
C LYS A 38 -13.35 -6.39 -0.19
N ILE A 39 -13.66 -5.64 -1.24
CA ILE A 39 -13.20 -4.26 -1.41
C ILE A 39 -14.33 -3.35 -0.96
N LYS A 40 -14.03 -2.43 -0.05
CA LYS A 40 -14.97 -1.42 0.46
C LYS A 40 -14.84 -0.10 -0.29
N THR A 41 -13.62 0.35 -0.54
CA THR A 41 -13.33 1.56 -1.32
C THR A 41 -12.04 1.39 -2.11
N ILE A 42 -11.95 2.05 -3.26
CA ILE A 42 -10.72 2.11 -4.05
C ILE A 42 -10.70 3.41 -4.89
N SER A 43 -9.55 4.04 -4.97
CA SER A 43 -9.23 5.16 -5.84
C SER A 43 -7.73 5.15 -6.12
N ALA A 44 -7.23 6.10 -6.93
CA ALA A 44 -5.80 6.23 -7.20
C ALA A 44 -4.94 6.39 -5.94
N THR A 45 -5.50 6.86 -4.82
CA THR A 45 -4.73 7.24 -3.63
C THR A 45 -5.22 6.58 -2.35
N ASN A 46 -6.18 5.65 -2.46
CA ASN A 46 -6.80 5.01 -1.32
C ASN A 46 -7.33 3.63 -1.71
N ILE A 47 -7.22 2.68 -0.79
CA ILE A 47 -7.97 1.43 -0.86
C ILE A 47 -8.33 0.95 0.54
N SER A 48 -9.55 0.47 0.70
CA SER A 48 -10.01 -0.22 1.90
C SER A 48 -10.62 -1.55 1.52
N PHE A 49 -10.21 -2.62 2.20
CA PHE A 49 -10.65 -3.98 1.94
C PHE A 49 -10.73 -4.78 3.24
N THR A 50 -11.37 -5.94 3.20
CA THR A 50 -11.55 -6.81 4.37
C THR A 50 -10.77 -8.11 4.26
N SER A 51 -10.32 -8.60 5.40
CA SER A 51 -9.60 -9.88 5.54
C SER A 51 -9.59 -10.31 7.01
N ASP A 52 -9.60 -11.63 7.26
CA ASP A 52 -9.10 -12.22 8.52
C ASP A 52 -7.55 -12.21 8.50
N ILE A 53 -6.95 -11.04 8.70
CA ILE A 53 -5.52 -10.81 8.37
C ILE A 53 -4.56 -11.57 9.30
N ASP A 54 -4.94 -11.76 10.56
CA ASP A 54 -4.19 -12.46 11.59
C ASP A 54 -4.69 -13.90 11.83
N ASN A 55 -5.69 -14.34 11.06
CA ASN A 55 -6.25 -15.69 11.07
C ASN A 55 -6.90 -16.05 12.42
N ASN A 56 -7.45 -15.07 13.14
CA ASN A 56 -8.15 -15.24 14.41
C ASN A 56 -9.67 -15.51 14.25
N GLY A 57 -10.19 -15.47 13.02
CA GLY A 57 -11.60 -15.69 12.70
C GLY A 57 -12.48 -14.43 12.77
N VAL A 58 -11.89 -13.27 13.04
CA VAL A 58 -12.54 -11.96 13.06
C VAL A 58 -12.13 -11.17 11.81
N ILE A 59 -13.10 -10.56 11.14
CA ILE A 59 -12.84 -9.83 9.91
C ILE A 59 -12.36 -8.40 10.21
N ASP A 60 -11.15 -8.11 9.78
CA ASP A 60 -10.58 -6.78 9.82
C ASP A 60 -10.85 -6.00 8.54
N THR A 61 -10.86 -4.67 8.68
CA THR A 61 -10.77 -3.71 7.58
C THR A 61 -9.35 -3.15 7.52
N ILE A 62 -8.68 -3.35 6.39
CA ILE A 62 -7.36 -2.82 6.10
C ILE A 62 -7.55 -1.62 5.17
N THR A 63 -6.94 -0.48 5.52
CA THR A 63 -7.03 0.75 4.72
C THR A 63 -5.64 1.31 4.49
N TYR A 64 -5.32 1.57 3.22
CA TYR A 64 -4.16 2.33 2.78
C TYR A 64 -4.62 3.67 2.22
N LEU A 65 -4.01 4.77 2.66
CA LEU A 65 -4.38 6.12 2.25
C LEU A 65 -3.16 7.01 2.08
N LYS A 66 -3.06 7.70 0.94
CA LYS A 66 -2.14 8.83 0.76
C LYS A 66 -2.72 10.07 1.44
N SER A 67 -1.98 10.65 2.36
CA SER A 67 -2.24 11.96 2.94
C SER A 67 -1.25 12.98 2.40
N ILE A 68 -1.77 14.09 1.90
CA ILE A 68 -0.96 15.19 1.36
C ILE A 68 -0.80 16.22 2.47
N ASN A 69 0.43 16.49 2.87
CA ASN A 69 0.75 17.58 3.80
C ASN A 69 1.82 18.47 3.18
N THR A 70 1.46 19.72 2.90
CA THR A 70 2.34 20.70 2.25
C THR A 70 3.52 21.13 3.11
N LYS A 71 3.50 20.86 4.43
CA LYS A 71 4.59 21.19 5.36
C LYS A 71 5.51 20.01 5.65
N THR A 72 4.96 18.81 5.77
CA THR A 72 5.72 17.61 6.19
C THR A 72 5.99 16.61 5.06
N GLY A 73 5.48 16.88 3.85
CA GLY A 73 5.51 15.94 2.74
C GLY A 73 4.36 14.93 2.78
N ASN A 74 4.27 14.11 1.74
CA ASN A 74 3.23 13.10 1.63
C ASN A 74 3.52 11.92 2.57
N LEU A 75 2.45 11.38 3.16
CA LEU A 75 2.52 10.19 4.01
C LEU A 75 1.56 9.12 3.47
N MET A 76 1.99 7.88 3.52
CA MET A 76 1.11 6.72 3.38
C MET A 76 0.69 6.26 4.77
N PHE A 77 -0.60 6.24 5.03
CA PHE A 77 -1.16 5.62 6.23
C PHE A 77 -1.60 4.21 5.92
N ARG A 78 -1.29 3.27 6.82
CA ARG A 78 -1.96 1.98 6.91
C ARG A 78 -2.74 1.90 8.21
N ARG A 79 -3.99 1.47 8.14
CA ARG A 79 -4.86 1.21 9.29
C ARG A 79 -5.44 -0.20 9.18
N VAL A 80 -5.49 -0.91 10.29
CA VAL A 80 -6.19 -2.19 10.41
C VAL A 80 -7.20 -2.09 11.55
N GLY A 81 -8.42 -2.54 11.31
CA GLY A 81 -9.36 -2.87 12.38
C GLY A 81 -10.66 -3.48 11.88
N THR A 82 -11.18 -4.51 12.55
CA THR A 82 -12.28 -4.41 13.52
C THR A 82 -12.41 -5.73 14.28
N GLY A 83 -12.12 -5.73 15.59
CA GLY A 83 -12.26 -6.92 16.44
C GLY A 83 -11.70 -6.79 17.87
N GLN A 84 -10.45 -6.33 18.04
CA GLN A 84 -9.82 -6.20 19.37
C GLN A 84 -8.82 -5.03 19.53
N THR A 85 -8.14 -4.59 18.47
CA THR A 85 -7.22 -3.41 18.54
C THR A 85 -7.04 -2.79 17.16
N SER A 86 -7.07 -1.46 17.07
CA SER A 86 -6.70 -0.77 15.83
C SER A 86 -5.18 -0.58 15.80
N SER A 87 -4.51 -1.11 14.78
CA SER A 87 -3.11 -0.76 14.51
C SER A 87 -3.04 0.28 13.39
N GLN A 88 -2.22 1.30 13.58
CA GLN A 88 -1.96 2.31 12.57
C GLN A 88 -0.48 2.63 12.54
N TRP A 89 0.07 2.72 11.34
CA TRP A 89 1.37 3.34 11.11
C TRP A 89 1.30 4.25 9.89
N SER A 90 2.30 5.13 9.77
CA SER A 90 2.49 5.98 8.61
C SER A 90 3.92 5.89 8.12
N TYR A 91 4.11 5.99 6.80
CA TYR A 91 5.42 5.99 6.17
C TYR A 91 5.58 7.18 5.22
N PRO A 92 6.70 7.92 5.26
CA PRO A 92 6.96 9.01 4.32
C PRO A 92 7.11 8.51 2.89
N ILE A 93 6.37 9.11 1.96
CA ILE A 93 6.37 8.74 0.55
C ILE A 93 6.45 9.99 -0.31
N SER A 94 6.96 9.87 -1.53
CA SER A 94 6.71 10.86 -2.58
C SER A 94 5.31 10.63 -3.15
N ASP A 95 4.96 9.37 -3.42
CA ASP A 95 3.66 9.02 -3.98
C ASP A 95 3.17 7.61 -3.59
N LEU A 96 1.85 7.46 -3.65
CA LEU A 96 1.12 6.19 -3.59
C LEU A 96 0.11 6.21 -4.74
N LEU A 97 0.17 5.16 -5.57
CA LEU A 97 -0.77 4.88 -6.63
C LEU A 97 -1.39 3.49 -6.42
N VAL A 98 -2.71 3.43 -6.43
CA VAL A 98 -3.49 2.20 -6.39
C VAL A 98 -4.38 2.12 -7.63
N GLU A 99 -4.30 1.01 -8.34
CA GLU A 99 -5.01 0.78 -9.59
C GLU A 99 -5.79 -0.53 -9.49
N GLY A 100 -7.13 -0.46 -9.52
CA GLY A 100 -7.94 -1.64 -9.81
C GLY A 100 -7.90 -1.91 -11.30
N LEU A 101 -7.72 -3.16 -11.70
CA LEU A 101 -7.61 -3.56 -13.10
C LEU A 101 -8.73 -4.55 -13.43
N ASP A 102 -9.44 -4.33 -14.52
CA ASP A 102 -10.49 -5.24 -15.00
C ASP A 102 -9.92 -6.49 -15.71
N SER A 103 -10.79 -7.32 -16.29
CA SER A 103 -10.39 -8.53 -17.01
C SER A 103 -9.56 -8.27 -18.27
N ALA A 104 -9.59 -7.05 -18.82
CA ALA A 104 -8.78 -6.63 -19.95
C ALA A 104 -7.47 -5.95 -19.51
N GLY A 105 -7.24 -5.80 -18.20
CA GLY A 105 -6.10 -5.06 -17.66
C GLY A 105 -6.27 -3.54 -17.72
N THR A 106 -7.49 -3.04 -17.90
CA THR A 106 -7.78 -1.60 -17.92
C THR A 106 -8.05 -1.10 -16.51
N VAL A 107 -7.53 0.09 -16.20
CA VAL A 107 -7.77 0.72 -14.89
C VAL A 107 -9.26 1.00 -14.69
N THR A 108 -9.81 0.50 -13.59
CA THR A 108 -11.18 0.74 -13.15
C THR A 108 -11.23 0.87 -11.64
N TYR A 109 -12.12 1.74 -11.17
CA TYR A 109 -12.46 1.88 -9.75
C TYR A 109 -13.87 1.37 -9.45
N THR A 110 -14.54 0.81 -10.46
CA THR A 110 -15.81 0.09 -10.27
C THR A 110 -15.52 -1.26 -9.63
N ILE A 111 -15.79 -1.38 -8.33
CA ILE A 111 -15.40 -2.54 -7.50
C ILE A 111 -15.75 -3.89 -8.13
N ASN A 112 -16.96 -4.04 -8.69
CA ASN A 112 -17.42 -5.31 -9.27
C ASN A 112 -16.61 -5.74 -10.52
N ASN A 113 -15.90 -4.81 -11.16
CA ASN A 113 -15.14 -5.09 -12.36
C ASN A 113 -13.67 -5.44 -12.06
N ILE A 114 -13.20 -5.23 -10.83
CA ILE A 114 -11.79 -5.43 -10.45
C ILE A 114 -11.45 -6.92 -10.42
N LYS A 115 -10.38 -7.28 -11.11
CA LYS A 115 -9.79 -8.64 -11.16
C LYS A 115 -8.39 -8.71 -10.58
N SER A 116 -7.66 -7.59 -10.61
CA SER A 116 -6.35 -7.47 -9.96
C SER A 116 -6.15 -6.05 -9.46
N ILE A 117 -5.21 -5.88 -8.53
CA ILE A 117 -4.88 -4.57 -7.96
C ILE A 117 -3.38 -4.35 -8.11
N ALA A 118 -2.98 -3.24 -8.73
CA ALA A 118 -1.59 -2.80 -8.72
C ALA A 118 -1.38 -1.71 -7.67
N VAL A 119 -0.30 -1.83 -6.92
CA VAL A 119 0.11 -0.87 -5.89
C VAL A 119 1.52 -0.40 -6.22
N THR A 120 1.70 0.91 -6.27
CA THR A 120 3.00 1.54 -6.45
C THR A 120 3.24 2.50 -5.30
N VAL A 121 4.37 2.35 -4.62
CA VAL A 121 4.86 3.23 -3.56
C VAL A 121 6.18 3.83 -4.01
N MET A 122 6.26 5.16 -4.01
CA MET A 122 7.48 5.88 -4.29
C MET A 122 7.96 6.54 -3.01
N LEU A 123 9.24 6.35 -2.66
CA LEU A 123 9.85 7.01 -1.52
C LEU A 123 10.25 8.44 -1.83
N VAL A 124 10.32 9.26 -0.78
CA VAL A 124 10.92 10.59 -0.87
C VAL A 124 12.38 10.40 -1.26
N GLY A 125 12.74 10.80 -2.49
CA GLY A 125 14.13 10.81 -2.91
C GLY A 125 14.92 11.81 -2.08
N LYS A 126 16.19 11.51 -1.80
CA LYS A 126 17.09 12.57 -1.31
C LYS A 126 17.37 13.53 -2.46
N ALA A 127 17.41 14.82 -2.16
CA ALA A 127 18.05 15.77 -3.06
C ALA A 127 19.50 15.30 -3.23
N GLY A 128 19.89 14.97 -4.46
CA GLY A 128 21.31 14.88 -4.79
C GLY A 128 21.98 16.22 -4.47
N THR A 129 23.31 16.22 -4.35
CA THR A 129 24.09 17.46 -4.28
C THR A 129 23.85 18.37 -5.50
N ASP A 130 23.27 17.83 -6.57
CA ASP A 130 22.62 18.58 -7.64
C ASP A 130 21.13 18.76 -7.33
N PHE A 131 20.72 20.02 -7.18
CA PHE A 131 19.35 20.49 -6.86
C PHE A 131 18.23 20.01 -7.82
N ASN A 132 18.53 19.19 -8.82
CA ASN A 132 17.61 18.79 -9.91
C ASN A 132 17.39 17.28 -10.08
N VAL A 133 18.00 16.40 -9.26
CA VAL A 133 17.80 14.95 -9.42
C VAL A 133 17.41 14.31 -8.08
N GLN A 134 16.12 13.99 -7.94
CA GLN A 134 15.63 13.13 -6.86
C GLN A 134 15.62 11.69 -7.37
N TYR A 135 16.51 10.84 -6.84
CA TYR A 135 16.43 9.40 -7.04
C TYR A 135 15.40 8.82 -6.05
N GLY A 136 14.13 8.76 -6.46
CA GLY A 136 13.10 8.08 -5.69
C GLY A 136 13.26 6.56 -5.79
N GLN A 137 13.33 5.86 -4.66
CA GLN A 137 13.18 4.40 -4.65
C GLN A 137 11.70 4.06 -4.88
N MET A 138 11.43 3.09 -5.75
CA MET A 138 10.07 2.68 -6.10
C MET A 138 9.87 1.21 -5.77
N TRP A 139 8.77 0.91 -5.11
CA TRP A 139 8.24 -0.45 -4.96
C TRP A 139 6.93 -0.54 -5.73
N LYS A 140 6.77 -1.57 -6.55
CA LYS A 140 5.55 -1.81 -7.33
C LYS A 140 5.23 -3.29 -7.37
N ARG A 141 3.97 -3.63 -7.16
CA ARG A 141 3.48 -4.99 -7.37
C ARG A 141 2.03 -5.02 -7.83
N GLN A 142 1.70 -6.04 -8.61
CA GLN A 142 0.33 -6.38 -8.97
C GLN A 142 -0.09 -7.65 -8.23
N PHE A 143 -1.27 -7.60 -7.64
CA PHE A 143 -1.89 -8.66 -6.87
C PHE A 143 -3.08 -9.22 -7.61
N PHE A 144 -3.25 -10.54 -7.56
CA PHE A 144 -4.40 -11.25 -8.08
C PHE A 144 -5.13 -11.91 -6.89
N PRO A 145 -5.95 -11.16 -6.14
CA PRO A 145 -6.63 -11.72 -4.97
C PRO A 145 -7.48 -12.92 -5.37
N LYS A 146 -7.15 -14.09 -4.82
CA LYS A 146 -7.87 -15.35 -5.10
C LYS A 146 -9.31 -15.32 -4.62
N ASN A 147 -9.58 -14.44 -3.67
CA ASN A 147 -10.84 -14.35 -2.97
C ASN A 147 -11.60 -13.08 -3.37
N LEU A 148 -11.47 -12.52 -4.58
CA LEU A 148 -12.35 -11.41 -5.01
C LEU A 148 -13.74 -11.93 -5.37
#